data_AF-A0A7Y3BMH0-F1
#
_entry.id   AF-A0A7Y3BMH0-F1
#
_cell.length_a   1.000
_cell.length_b   1.000
_cell.length_c   1.000
_cell.angle_alpha   90.00
_cell.angle_beta   90.00
_cell.angle_gamma   90.00
#
_symmetry.space_group_name_H-M   'P 1'
#
loop_
_entity.id
_entity.type
_entity.pdbx_description
1 polymer ?
#
loop_
_entity_poly.entity_id
_entity_poly.type
_entity_poly.pdbx_seq_one_letter_code
_entity_poly.pdbx_strand_id
1 'polypeptide(L)'
;MKKITILFLAVVTSFFLFTSCSSTVDNSLKIQNLASNDVFLNFRASLIQVRTGETVELKELPKGTYDYETIYEIPSGASGSSTEGEAAGELEIDAGTKILVVYTSTFIDNSYTLFTSVTSSDDMTEIDPNPIGP
;
A
#
# COMPACT_ATOMS: atom_id res chain seq x y z
N MET A 1 19.96 -53.78 5.17
CA MET A 1 19.15 -53.02 4.19
C MET A 1 18.05 -52.18 4.85
N LYS A 2 17.16 -52.75 5.69
CA LYS A 2 16.04 -52.01 6.34
C LYS A 2 16.43 -50.71 7.08
N LYS A 3 17.60 -50.66 7.76
CA LYS A 3 18.05 -49.47 8.50
C LYS A 3 18.44 -48.28 7.61
N ILE A 4 18.99 -48.55 6.42
CA ILE A 4 19.36 -47.51 5.45
C ILE A 4 18.11 -46.94 4.78
N THR A 5 17.11 -47.78 4.52
CA THR A 5 15.82 -47.36 3.96
C THR A 5 15.05 -46.44 4.91
N ILE A 6 15.11 -46.69 6.22
CA ILE A 6 14.47 -45.84 7.24
C ILE A 6 15.17 -44.48 7.36
N LEU A 7 16.51 -44.46 7.31
CA LEU A 7 17.29 -43.22 7.34
C LEU A 7 17.00 -42.34 6.11
N PHE A 8 16.90 -42.96 4.92
CA PHE A 8 16.60 -42.25 3.68
C PHE A 8 15.18 -41.66 3.68
N LEU A 9 14.21 -42.40 4.24
CA LEU A 9 12.83 -41.93 4.37
C LEU A 9 12.72 -40.71 5.31
N ALA A 10 13.48 -40.70 6.41
CA ALA A 10 13.52 -39.59 7.37
C ALA A 10 14.17 -38.33 6.78
N VAL A 11 15.22 -38.46 5.98
CA VAL A 11 15.89 -37.33 5.33
C VAL A 11 14.99 -36.70 4.25
N VAL A 12 14.29 -37.52 3.47
CA VAL A 12 13.37 -37.04 2.44
C VAL A 12 12.15 -36.35 3.06
N THR A 13 11.60 -36.85 4.17
CA THR A 13 10.47 -36.19 4.85
C THR A 13 10.85 -34.87 5.52
N SER A 14 12.07 -34.73 6.07
CA SER A 14 12.54 -33.44 6.59
C SER A 14 12.73 -32.37 5.51
N PHE A 15 13.01 -32.75 4.25
CA PHE A 15 13.18 -31.79 3.16
C PHE A 15 11.86 -31.12 2.72
N PHE A 16 10.71 -31.80 2.89
CA PHE A 16 9.39 -31.27 2.55
C PHE A 16 8.80 -30.35 3.63
N LEU A 17 9.36 -30.34 4.85
CA LEU A 17 8.86 -29.51 5.95
C LEU A 17 9.38 -28.06 5.90
N PHE A 18 10.36 -27.75 5.05
CA PHE A 18 10.95 -26.41 4.96
C PHE A 18 10.52 -25.59 3.73
N THR A 19 9.64 -26.11 2.87
CA THR A 19 9.29 -25.45 1.59
C THR A 19 7.89 -24.81 1.55
N SER A 20 7.19 -24.65 2.68
CA SER A 20 5.78 -24.19 2.67
C SER A 20 5.46 -23.02 3.60
N CYS A 21 6.37 -22.05 3.71
CA CYS A 21 5.99 -20.72 4.16
C CYS A 21 6.07 -19.80 2.94
N SER A 22 4.94 -19.58 2.28
CA SER A 22 4.82 -18.51 1.27
C SER A 22 5.01 -17.18 2.00
N SER A 23 6.22 -16.63 1.93
CA SER A 23 6.56 -15.35 2.58
C SER A 23 6.01 -14.14 1.84
N THR A 24 5.32 -14.32 0.70
CA THR A 24 4.78 -13.21 -0.09
C THR A 24 3.46 -12.76 0.53
N VAL A 25 3.55 -11.72 1.34
CA VAL A 25 2.41 -10.99 1.88
C VAL A 25 1.92 -10.02 0.79
N ASP A 26 0.67 -10.15 0.37
CA ASP A 26 0.05 -9.34 -0.70
C ASP A 26 -0.35 -7.93 -0.19
N ASN A 27 0.66 -7.14 0.17
CA ASN A 27 0.48 -5.74 0.54
C ASN A 27 0.57 -4.85 -0.69
N SER A 28 -0.37 -3.92 -0.87
CA SER A 28 -0.33 -2.99 -1.99
C SER A 28 -0.80 -1.58 -1.66
N LEU A 29 -0.22 -0.62 -2.37
CA LEU A 29 -0.61 0.79 -2.38
C LEU A 29 -1.02 1.17 -3.79
N LYS A 30 -2.30 1.48 -3.97
CA LYS A 30 -2.87 1.94 -5.22
C LYS A 30 -3.09 3.45 -5.15
N ILE A 31 -2.62 4.16 -6.16
CA ILE A 31 -2.67 5.62 -6.23
C ILE A 31 -3.42 5.97 -7.50
N GLN A 32 -4.55 6.65 -7.37
CA GLN A 32 -5.40 7.05 -8.48
C GLN A 32 -5.46 8.57 -8.57
N ASN A 33 -5.02 9.12 -9.69
CA ASN A 33 -5.07 10.55 -9.93
C ASN A 33 -6.23 10.91 -10.86
N LEU A 34 -7.28 11.52 -10.31
CA LEU A 34 -8.41 12.09 -11.05
C LEU A 34 -8.38 13.64 -11.02
N ALA A 35 -7.33 14.24 -10.45
CA ALA A 35 -7.13 15.67 -10.47
C ALA A 35 -6.77 16.14 -11.90
N SER A 36 -6.91 17.44 -12.16
CA SER A 36 -6.64 18.06 -13.46
C SER A 36 -5.16 18.05 -13.88
N ASN A 37 -4.25 17.78 -12.94
CA ASN A 37 -2.81 17.88 -13.10
C ASN A 37 -2.08 16.70 -12.47
N ASP A 38 -0.81 16.55 -12.79
CA ASP A 38 0.03 15.48 -12.25
C ASP A 38 0.23 15.65 -10.74
N VAL A 39 0.26 14.50 -10.06
CA VAL A 39 0.55 14.40 -8.64
C VAL A 39 1.77 13.51 -8.44
N PHE A 40 2.51 13.79 -7.38
CA PHE A 40 3.70 13.07 -7.00
C PHE A 40 3.54 12.65 -5.55
N LEU A 41 3.59 11.33 -5.30
CA LEU A 41 3.61 10.81 -3.95
C LEU A 41 5.08 10.61 -3.55
N ASN A 42 5.54 11.34 -2.54
CA ASN A 42 6.79 11.05 -1.87
C ASN A 42 6.51 9.95 -0.84
N PHE A 43 6.99 8.74 -1.11
CA PHE A 43 6.78 7.58 -0.26
C PHE A 43 8.05 6.75 -0.22
N ARG A 44 8.53 6.42 0.99
CA ARG A 44 9.75 5.63 1.21
C ARG A 44 10.97 6.18 0.46
N ALA A 45 11.17 7.50 0.51
CA ALA A 45 12.24 8.21 -0.21
C ALA A 45 12.24 7.98 -1.74
N SER A 46 11.08 7.65 -2.29
CA SER A 46 10.84 7.53 -3.73
C SER A 46 9.73 8.47 -4.14
N LEU A 47 9.96 9.23 -5.21
CA LEU A 47 8.96 10.12 -5.78
C LEU A 47 8.21 9.36 -6.88
N ILE A 48 6.97 8.99 -6.61
CA ILE A 48 6.10 8.30 -7.56
C ILE A 48 5.24 9.33 -8.29
N GLN A 49 5.53 9.57 -9.56
CA GLN A 49 4.67 10.39 -10.42
C GLN A 49 3.43 9.58 -10.84
N VAL A 50 2.26 10.19 -10.71
CA VAL A 50 0.99 9.65 -11.19
C VAL A 50 0.33 10.71 -12.06
N ARG A 51 0.32 10.48 -13.38
CA ARG A 51 -0.22 11.48 -14.29
C ARG A 51 -1.73 11.62 -14.15
N THR A 52 -2.24 12.74 -14.63
CA THR A 52 -3.68 12.98 -14.74
C THR A 52 -4.40 11.81 -15.42
N GLY A 53 -5.40 11.23 -14.74
CA GLY A 53 -6.19 10.09 -15.22
C GLY A 53 -5.51 8.73 -15.08
N GLU A 54 -4.27 8.68 -14.59
CA GLU A 54 -3.55 7.41 -14.39
C GLU A 54 -3.83 6.79 -13.03
N THR A 55 -3.49 5.50 -12.94
CA THR A 55 -3.45 4.75 -11.68
C THR A 55 -2.15 3.98 -11.61
N VAL A 56 -1.43 4.15 -10.50
CA VAL A 56 -0.18 3.44 -10.22
C VAL A 56 -0.40 2.52 -9.03
N GLU A 57 0.13 1.29 -9.10
CA GLU A 57 0.03 0.32 -8.02
C GLU A 57 1.44 -0.15 -7.63
N LEU A 58 1.78 -0.01 -6.35
CA LEU A 58 2.97 -0.59 -5.73
C LEU A 58 2.55 -1.88 -5.02
N LYS A 59 3.29 -2.96 -5.25
CA LYS A 59 2.99 -4.30 -4.71
C LYS A 59 4.12 -4.79 -3.82
N GLU A 60 3.81 -5.82 -3.04
CA GLU A 60 4.76 -6.51 -2.15
C GLU A 60 5.40 -5.54 -1.16
N LEU A 61 4.59 -4.62 -0.63
CA LEU A 61 5.10 -3.62 0.32
C LEU A 61 5.50 -4.28 1.64
N PRO A 62 6.71 -3.99 2.16
CA PRO A 62 7.10 -4.48 3.47
C PRO A 62 6.15 -3.94 4.54
N LYS A 63 5.99 -4.72 5.61
CA LYS A 63 5.20 -4.29 6.77
C LYS A 63 5.88 -3.14 7.50
N GLY A 64 5.08 -2.30 8.13
CA GLY A 64 5.51 -1.20 8.98
C GLY A 64 4.74 0.08 8.70
N THR A 65 5.14 1.13 9.41
CA THR A 65 4.56 2.47 9.28
C THR A 65 5.49 3.33 8.42
N TYR A 66 4.93 4.02 7.44
CA TYR A 66 5.68 4.83 6.50
C TYR A 66 5.06 6.21 6.32
N ASP A 67 5.88 7.25 6.48
CA ASP A 67 5.48 8.60 6.12
C ASP A 67 5.24 8.72 4.61
N TYR A 68 4.26 9.53 4.25
CA TYR A 68 4.04 9.97 2.89
C TYR A 68 3.66 11.45 2.83
N GLU A 69 3.95 12.05 1.68
CA GLU A 69 3.57 13.43 1.37
C GLU A 69 3.19 13.54 -0.11
N THR A 70 2.11 14.27 -0.39
CA THR A 70 1.68 14.59 -1.74
C THR A 70 2.25 15.93 -2.18
N ILE A 71 2.94 15.92 -3.31
CA ILE A 71 3.34 17.11 -4.06
C ILE A 71 2.47 17.15 -5.33
N TYR A 72 2.00 18.33 -5.71
CA TYR A 72 1.09 18.47 -6.85
C TYR A 72 1.43 19.70 -7.69
N GLU A 73 1.18 19.59 -8.99
CA GLU A 73 1.32 20.74 -9.88
C GLU A 73 0.14 21.70 -9.72
N ILE A 74 0.45 22.99 -9.72
CA ILE A 74 -0.55 24.04 -9.70
C ILE A 74 -0.82 24.43 -11.17
N PRO A 75 -2.09 24.39 -11.64
CA PRO A 75 -2.41 24.73 -13.02
C PRO A 75 -2.10 26.20 -13.33
N SER A 76 -1.80 26.48 -14.60
CA SER A 76 -1.57 27.84 -15.05
C SER A 76 -2.82 28.70 -14.87
N GLY A 77 -2.63 29.97 -14.49
CA GLY A 77 -3.72 30.88 -14.18
C GLY A 77 -4.28 30.75 -12.76
N ALA A 78 -3.81 29.80 -11.96
CA ALA A 78 -4.06 29.80 -10.53
C ALA A 78 -3.36 30.97 -9.84
N SER A 79 -4.08 31.65 -8.97
CA SER A 79 -3.58 32.71 -8.09
C SER A 79 -3.16 32.18 -6.72
N GLY A 80 -3.61 30.98 -6.36
CA GLY A 80 -3.28 30.27 -5.14
C GLY A 80 -3.64 28.79 -5.24
N SER A 81 -3.17 28.01 -4.27
CA SER A 81 -3.53 26.61 -4.13
C SER A 81 -3.75 26.21 -2.67
N SER A 82 -4.50 25.13 -2.48
CA SER A 82 -4.80 24.53 -1.17
C SER A 82 -4.95 23.02 -1.32
N THR A 83 -4.81 22.32 -0.19
CA THR A 83 -5.11 20.90 -0.06
C THR A 83 -6.22 20.69 0.95
N GLU A 84 -7.05 19.70 0.69
CA GLU A 84 -8.10 19.23 1.59
C GLU A 84 -7.98 17.71 1.76
N GLY A 85 -8.18 17.23 2.99
CA GLY A 85 -8.04 15.81 3.34
C GLY A 85 -6.59 15.37 3.58
N GLU A 86 -6.30 14.11 3.27
CA GLU A 86 -5.11 13.39 3.74
C GLU A 86 -3.91 13.51 2.76
N ALA A 87 -3.50 14.74 2.47
CA ALA A 87 -2.39 15.02 1.54
C ALA A 87 -0.99 14.67 2.10
N ALA A 88 -0.88 14.39 3.40
CA ALA A 88 0.32 13.89 4.04
C ALA A 88 -0.06 13.15 5.32
N GLY A 89 0.78 12.19 5.74
CA GLY A 89 0.53 11.40 6.95
C GLY A 89 1.36 10.14 7.00
N GLU A 90 0.88 9.17 7.77
CA GLU A 90 1.49 7.86 7.94
C GLU A 90 0.59 6.78 7.32
N LEU A 91 1.20 5.82 6.63
CA LEU A 91 0.56 4.61 6.15
C LEU A 91 1.02 3.42 7.00
N GLU A 92 0.10 2.80 7.72
CA GLU A 92 0.34 1.53 8.42
C GLU A 92 0.10 0.36 7.46
N ILE A 93 1.10 -0.51 7.32
CA ILE A 93 1.07 -1.67 6.42
C ILE A 93 1.26 -2.93 7.26
N ASP A 94 0.17 -3.67 7.46
CA ASP A 94 0.13 -4.98 8.09
C ASP A 94 0.14 -6.12 7.06
N ALA A 95 -0.26 -7.33 7.44
CA ALA A 95 -0.34 -8.45 6.51
C ALA A 95 -1.61 -8.38 5.65
N GLY A 96 -1.44 -8.32 4.33
CA GLY A 96 -2.54 -8.28 3.36
C GLY A 96 -3.18 -6.90 3.23
N THR A 97 -2.55 -5.85 3.75
CA THR A 97 -3.07 -4.48 3.73
C THR A 97 -3.11 -3.94 2.31
N LYS A 98 -4.28 -3.41 1.91
CA LYS A 98 -4.51 -2.76 0.63
C LYS A 98 -4.92 -1.33 0.86
N ILE A 99 -4.06 -0.41 0.43
CA ILE A 99 -4.28 1.03 0.57
C ILE A 99 -4.67 1.60 -0.79
N LEU A 100 -5.68 2.47 -0.80
CA LEU A 100 -6.08 3.26 -1.95
C LEU A 100 -5.99 4.75 -1.59
N VAL A 101 -5.18 5.47 -2.36
CA VAL A 101 -5.09 6.93 -2.33
C VAL A 101 -5.75 7.46 -3.59
N VAL A 102 -6.72 8.36 -3.43
CA VAL A 102 -7.43 9.01 -4.52
C VAL A 102 -7.24 10.51 -4.46
N TYR A 103 -6.83 11.08 -5.60
CA TYR A 103 -6.73 12.51 -5.79
C TYR A 103 -7.83 13.01 -6.71
N THR A 104 -8.45 14.12 -6.35
CA THR A 104 -9.33 14.91 -7.23
C THR A 104 -8.98 16.39 -7.09
N SER A 105 -9.49 17.25 -7.96
CA SER A 105 -9.29 18.69 -7.78
C SER A 105 -10.45 19.53 -8.30
N THR A 106 -10.50 20.76 -7.80
CA THR A 106 -11.37 21.82 -8.33
C THR A 106 -10.55 23.05 -8.66
N PHE A 107 -10.97 23.78 -9.68
CA PHE A 107 -10.42 25.08 -10.04
C PHE A 107 -11.56 26.10 -10.18
N ILE A 108 -11.77 26.91 -9.14
CA ILE A 108 -12.89 27.87 -9.03
C ILE A 108 -12.31 29.21 -8.62
N ASP A 109 -12.75 30.30 -9.26
CA ASP A 109 -12.31 31.68 -8.96
C ASP A 109 -10.78 31.84 -8.91
N ASN A 110 -10.07 31.20 -9.84
CA ASN A 110 -8.60 31.17 -9.92
C ASN A 110 -7.90 30.55 -8.68
N SER A 111 -8.62 29.80 -7.86
CA SER A 111 -8.06 29.02 -6.75
C SER A 111 -8.10 27.54 -7.08
N TYR A 112 -6.96 26.87 -6.92
CA TYR A 112 -6.85 25.42 -7.09
C TYR A 112 -6.94 24.71 -5.74
N THR A 113 -7.81 23.72 -5.63
CA THR A 113 -7.89 22.87 -4.43
C THR A 113 -7.71 21.43 -4.83
N LEU A 114 -6.71 20.76 -4.24
CA LEU A 114 -6.51 19.32 -4.36
C LEU A 114 -7.20 18.64 -3.19
N PHE A 115 -8.06 17.66 -3.48
CA PHE A 115 -8.68 16.80 -2.47
C PHE A 115 -7.97 15.44 -2.48
N THR A 116 -7.58 14.98 -1.30
CA THR A 116 -6.93 13.68 -1.11
C THR A 116 -7.73 12.84 -0.13
N SER A 117 -7.95 11.58 -0.48
CA SER A 117 -8.57 10.58 0.39
C SER A 117 -7.71 9.34 0.43
N VAL A 118 -7.42 8.86 1.64
CA VAL A 118 -6.72 7.60 1.86
C VAL A 118 -7.67 6.61 2.52
N THR A 119 -7.71 5.40 1.98
CA THR A 119 -8.48 4.30 2.56
C THR A 119 -7.59 3.08 2.65
N SER A 120 -7.74 2.31 3.73
CA SER A 120 -7.00 1.07 3.95
C SER A 120 -7.98 -0.05 4.25
N SER A 121 -7.67 -1.27 3.82
CA SER A 121 -8.33 -2.46 4.34
C SER A 121 -7.72 -2.82 5.69
N ASP A 122 -8.53 -2.87 6.74
CA ASP A 122 -8.09 -3.34 8.05
C ASP A 122 -7.55 -4.78 7.97
N ASP A 123 -6.66 -5.11 8.90
CA ASP A 123 -5.96 -6.37 9.02
C ASP A 123 -6.94 -7.57 8.96
N MET A 124 -6.85 -8.36 7.88
CA MET A 124 -7.64 -9.60 7.75
C MET A 124 -7.07 -10.75 8.61
N THR A 125 -6.02 -10.50 9.42
CA THR A 125 -5.33 -11.53 10.19
C THR A 125 -5.78 -11.68 11.65
N GLU A 126 -6.72 -10.86 12.15
CA GLU A 126 -7.43 -11.17 13.41
C GLU A 126 -8.42 -12.33 13.20
N ILE A 127 -7.89 -13.55 13.10
CA ILE A 127 -8.62 -14.74 13.52
C ILE A 127 -8.38 -14.82 15.02
N ASP A 128 -9.30 -14.28 15.84
CA ASP A 128 -9.32 -14.56 17.27
C ASP A 128 -9.28 -16.09 17.46
N PRO A 129 -8.19 -16.66 18.02
CA PRO A 129 -8.08 -18.10 18.16
C PRO A 129 -8.97 -18.65 19.27
N ASN A 130 -9.76 -17.83 19.97
CA ASN A 130 -10.50 -18.28 21.16
C ASN A 130 -12.01 -17.97 21.15
N PRO A 131 -12.83 -18.77 20.44
CA PRO A 131 -14.29 -18.69 20.52
C PRO A 131 -14.88 -19.26 21.83
N ILE A 132 -14.06 -19.53 22.86
CA ILE A 132 -14.49 -20.10 24.13
C ILE A 132 -13.92 -19.26 25.26
N GLY A 133 -14.73 -18.32 25.75
CA GLY A 133 -14.45 -17.54 26.97
C GLY A 133 -14.45 -18.41 28.25
N PRO A 134 -14.15 -17.80 29.42
CA PRO A 134 -13.87 -18.48 30.68
C PRO A 134 -15.01 -19.37 31.21
#